data_AF-J4TUL5-F1
#
_entry.id   AF-J4TUL5-F1
#
_cell.length_a   1.000
_cell.length_b   1.000
_cell.length_c   1.000
_cell.angle_alpha   90.00
_cell.angle_beta   90.00
_cell.angle_gamma   90.00
#
_symmetry.space_group_name_H-M   'P 1'
#
loop_
_entity.id
_entity.type
_entity.pdbx_description
1 polymer ?
#
loop_
_entity_poly.entity_id
_entity_poly.type
_entity_poly.pdbx_seq_one_letter_code
_entity_poly.pdbx_strand_id
1 'polypeptide(L)'
;MGVLELVGDYWEQLKETVVPVVAAAENDDNEQHEKGEEEGEEEEAKDGGDAEEEDEDEDEDEDDEDEDEEAVTDQLEDLREHFKNTEEGKPLVHHYEECAERVKTQQQQPGYEDLDHKEDCVEEFFHLQHYLDSATAPRLFDKLK
;
A
#
# COMPACT_ATOMS: atom_id res chain seq x y z
N MET A 1 -38.26 3.53 26.88
CA MET A 1 -36.96 3.15 26.28
C MET A 1 -36.17 4.43 26.22
N GLY A 2 -35.38 4.63 27.27
CA GLY A 2 -34.91 5.95 27.70
C GLY A 2 -33.57 6.30 27.05
N VAL A 3 -33.29 7.59 26.89
CA VAL A 3 -32.02 8.13 26.38
C VAL A 3 -30.80 7.56 27.12
N LEU A 4 -30.97 7.12 28.38
CA LEU A 4 -29.93 6.46 29.17
C LEU A 4 -29.54 5.06 28.66
N GLU A 5 -30.47 4.30 28.07
CA GLU A 5 -30.18 3.00 27.44
C GLU A 5 -29.35 3.23 26.17
N LEU A 6 -29.73 4.23 25.36
CA LEU A 6 -29.02 4.60 24.13
C LEU A 6 -27.57 5.04 24.38
N VAL A 7 -27.33 5.80 25.46
CA VAL A 7 -25.97 6.23 25.84
C VAL A 7 -25.14 5.07 26.38
N GLY A 8 -25.77 4.12 27.09
CA GLY A 8 -25.11 2.89 27.54
C GLY A 8 -24.62 2.04 26.38
N ASP A 9 -25.49 1.80 25.40
CA ASP A 9 -25.16 1.01 24.21
C ASP A 9 -24.03 1.67 23.40
N TYR A 10 -24.06 3.00 23.25
CA TYR A 10 -23.01 3.74 22.54
C TYR A 10 -21.66 3.71 23.27
N TRP A 11 -21.68 3.68 24.61
CA TRP A 11 -20.47 3.59 25.43
C TRP A 11 -19.82 2.21 25.37
N GLU A 12 -20.61 1.14 25.30
CA GLU A 12 -20.07 -0.22 25.12
C GLU A 12 -19.46 -0.38 23.73
N GLN A 13 -20.13 0.13 22.69
CA GLN A 13 -19.64 0.10 21.32
C GLN A 13 -18.33 0.90 21.15
N LEU A 14 -18.22 2.04 21.84
CA LEU A 14 -16.99 2.84 21.86
C LEU A 14 -15.84 2.09 22.56
N LYS A 15 -16.10 1.37 23.65
CA LYS A 15 -15.07 0.58 24.34
C LYS A 15 -14.50 -0.52 23.45
N GLU A 16 -15.35 -1.24 22.73
CA GLU A 16 -14.89 -2.30 21.83
C GLU A 16 -14.11 -1.75 20.63
N THR A 17 -14.46 -0.54 20.16
CA THR A 17 -13.79 0.10 19.02
C THR A 17 -12.45 0.75 19.41
N VAL A 18 -12.34 1.28 20.63
CA VAL A 18 -11.15 1.99 21.10
C VAL A 18 -10.11 1.04 21.71
N VAL A 19 -10.51 -0.15 22.17
CA VAL A 19 -9.54 -1.16 22.61
C VAL A 19 -8.88 -1.76 21.35
N PRO A 20 -7.56 -1.58 21.16
CA PRO A 20 -6.89 -2.19 20.04
C PRO A 20 -6.99 -3.71 20.16
N VAL A 21 -7.47 -4.36 19.11
CA VAL A 21 -7.36 -5.82 18.94
C VAL A 21 -5.87 -6.12 18.76
N VAL A 22 -5.20 -6.39 19.88
CA VAL A 22 -3.83 -6.91 19.87
C VAL A 22 -3.97 -8.40 19.61
N ALA A 23 -3.77 -8.81 18.35
CA ALA A 23 -3.53 -10.21 18.03
C ALA A 23 -2.24 -10.61 18.77
N ALA A 24 -2.38 -11.41 19.83
CA ALA A 24 -1.26 -12.04 20.49
C ALA A 24 -0.69 -13.12 19.55
N ALA A 25 0.17 -12.71 18.62
CA ALA A 25 1.11 -13.62 18.01
C ALA A 25 2.16 -13.93 19.09
N GLU A 26 2.11 -15.16 19.58
CA GLU A 26 3.10 -15.72 20.50
C GLU A 26 4.46 -15.65 19.80
N ASN A 27 5.35 -14.76 20.30
CA ASN A 27 6.75 -14.69 19.87
C ASN A 27 7.46 -15.98 20.29
N ASP A 28 7.89 -16.78 19.31
CA ASP A 28 8.77 -17.93 19.49
C ASP A 28 10.11 -17.63 18.75
N ASP A 29 11.17 -17.57 19.57
CA ASP A 29 12.62 -17.64 19.32
C ASP A 29 13.25 -16.90 18.11
N ASN A 30 14.02 -15.82 18.28
CA ASN A 30 15.41 -15.77 18.80
C ASN A 30 16.36 -16.84 18.22
N GLU A 31 16.96 -16.56 17.06
CA GLU A 31 18.35 -16.99 16.81
C GLU A 31 19.12 -15.94 16.00
N GLN A 32 19.93 -15.23 16.78
CA GLN A 32 21.04 -14.36 16.46
C GLN A 32 22.05 -15.04 15.51
N HIS A 33 22.37 -14.41 14.38
CA HIS A 33 23.59 -14.71 13.63
C HIS A 33 24.32 -13.41 13.30
N GLU A 34 25.15 -12.98 14.25
CA GLU A 34 26.28 -12.10 13.96
C GLU A 34 27.46 -12.97 13.48
N LYS A 35 28.18 -12.49 12.46
CA LYS A 35 29.61 -12.12 12.52
C LYS A 35 30.30 -12.25 11.16
N GLY A 36 31.02 -11.20 10.76
CA GLY A 36 32.04 -11.25 9.70
C GLY A 36 32.42 -9.88 9.14
N GLU A 37 33.30 -9.17 9.87
CA GLU A 37 34.03 -7.96 9.45
C GLU A 37 35.25 -8.28 8.55
N GLU A 38 35.83 -7.18 8.03
CA GLU A 38 37.18 -6.97 7.47
C GLU A 38 37.43 -7.36 6.00
N GLU A 39 38.19 -6.65 5.16
CA GLU A 39 38.82 -5.31 5.07
C GLU A 39 39.57 -5.30 3.71
N GLY A 40 39.95 -4.13 3.20
CA GLY A 40 40.91 -3.97 2.08
C GLY A 40 40.57 -2.76 1.17
N GLU A 41 41.06 -1.56 1.51
CA GLU A 41 42.25 -0.87 0.92
C GLU A 41 42.00 -0.38 -0.52
N GLU A 42 41.78 0.93 -0.71
CA GLU A 42 42.78 1.97 -1.01
C GLU A 42 43.11 2.07 -2.52
N GLU A 43 42.87 3.24 -3.12
CA GLU A 43 43.88 4.01 -3.85
C GLU A 43 43.37 5.43 -4.17
N GLU A 44 44.29 6.37 -3.98
CA GLU A 44 44.12 7.81 -4.05
C GLU A 44 44.20 8.38 -5.49
N ALA A 45 43.68 9.59 -5.71
CA ALA A 45 44.48 10.73 -6.17
C ALA A 45 43.64 11.98 -6.51
N LYS A 46 43.89 13.07 -5.76
CA LYS A 46 44.21 14.46 -6.20
C LYS A 46 43.21 15.25 -7.06
N ASP A 47 43.09 16.59 -7.01
CA ASP A 47 43.62 17.73 -6.25
C ASP A 47 43.05 19.00 -6.93
N GLY A 48 42.88 20.10 -6.18
CA GLY A 48 42.58 21.46 -6.66
C GLY A 48 41.12 21.89 -6.41
N GLY A 49 40.77 22.82 -5.51
CA GLY A 49 41.40 24.09 -5.12
C GLY A 49 40.40 25.20 -5.47
N ASP A 50 39.48 25.54 -4.57
CA ASP A 50 39.44 26.75 -3.73
C ASP A 50 39.38 28.09 -4.50
N ALA A 51 38.23 28.77 -4.42
CA ALA A 51 38.12 30.19 -4.04
C ALA A 51 36.68 30.70 -4.28
N GLU A 52 36.10 31.20 -3.20
CA GLU A 52 34.82 31.89 -3.07
C GLU A 52 34.78 33.24 -3.80
N GLU A 53 33.60 33.73 -4.19
CA GLU A 53 32.92 34.84 -3.49
C GLU A 53 31.54 35.15 -4.09
N GLU A 54 30.73 35.72 -3.20
CA GLU A 54 29.36 36.22 -3.28
C GLU A 54 29.11 37.21 -4.43
N ASP A 55 27.88 37.22 -4.98
CA ASP A 55 27.17 38.48 -5.20
C ASP A 55 25.65 38.23 -5.18
N GLU A 56 24.99 39.02 -4.35
CA GLU A 56 23.55 39.12 -4.16
C GLU A 56 22.97 39.98 -5.30
N ASP A 57 21.90 39.53 -5.97
CA ASP A 57 20.96 40.47 -6.57
C ASP A 57 19.55 39.89 -6.49
N GLU A 58 18.77 40.53 -5.61
CA GLU A 58 17.32 40.46 -5.51
C GLU A 58 16.71 41.05 -6.80
N ASP A 59 15.89 40.27 -7.51
CA ASP A 59 14.81 40.85 -8.32
C ASP A 59 13.56 39.99 -8.11
N GLU A 60 12.73 40.47 -7.19
CA GLU A 60 11.31 40.14 -7.06
C GLU A 60 10.61 40.59 -8.35
N ASP A 61 10.10 39.66 -9.15
CA ASP A 61 8.93 39.97 -9.96
C ASP A 61 7.91 38.84 -9.84
N GLU A 62 6.71 39.31 -9.53
CA GLU A 62 5.56 38.60 -9.00
C GLU A 62 4.86 37.77 -10.09
N ASP A 63 4.13 36.77 -9.60
CA ASP A 63 2.84 36.36 -10.15
C ASP A 63 2.84 35.61 -11.49
N ASP A 64 3.03 34.30 -11.37
CA ASP A 64 2.17 33.37 -12.12
C ASP A 64 1.80 32.22 -11.17
N GLU A 65 0.99 32.55 -10.15
CA GLU A 65 0.14 31.58 -9.45
C GLU A 65 -0.94 31.05 -10.42
N ASP A 66 -0.53 30.45 -11.54
CA ASP A 66 -1.41 29.56 -12.28
C ASP A 66 -1.46 28.26 -11.45
N GLU A 67 -2.36 28.30 -10.45
CA GLU A 67 -2.90 27.13 -9.75
C GLU A 67 -3.48 26.18 -10.81
N ASP A 68 -2.62 25.41 -11.46
CA ASP A 68 -2.98 24.17 -12.09
C ASP A 68 -3.35 23.23 -10.94
N GLU A 69 -4.59 23.35 -10.46
CA GLU A 69 -5.28 22.34 -9.68
C GLU A 69 -5.38 21.06 -10.53
N GLU A 70 -4.25 20.45 -10.90
CA GLU A 70 -4.21 19.03 -11.19
C GLU A 70 -4.79 18.37 -9.95
N ALA A 71 -6.03 17.91 -10.06
CA ALA A 71 -6.73 17.23 -8.99
C ALA A 71 -5.82 16.12 -8.49
N VAL A 72 -5.23 16.29 -7.30
CA VAL A 72 -4.35 15.31 -6.69
C VAL A 72 -5.16 14.03 -6.50
N THR A 73 -4.89 13.04 -7.34
CA THR A 73 -5.47 11.71 -7.28
C THR A 73 -4.88 10.95 -6.09
N ASP A 74 -5.58 9.91 -5.62
CA ASP A 74 -5.03 9.05 -4.57
C ASP A 74 -3.79 8.32 -5.11
N GLN A 75 -2.63 8.63 -4.52
CA GLN A 75 -1.35 8.13 -5.03
C GLN A 75 -1.22 6.60 -4.93
N LEU A 76 -1.98 5.95 -4.05
CA LEU A 76 -2.02 4.49 -3.96
C LEU A 76 -2.85 3.87 -5.09
N GLU A 77 -3.99 4.46 -5.44
CA GLU A 77 -4.79 4.04 -6.59
C GLU A 77 -4.00 4.17 -7.90
N ASP A 78 -3.28 5.28 -8.10
CA ASP A 78 -2.45 5.47 -9.28
C ASP A 78 -1.35 4.41 -9.40
N LEU A 79 -0.66 4.13 -8.28
CA LEU A 79 0.36 3.09 -8.24
C LEU A 79 -0.24 1.71 -8.51
N ARG A 80 -1.37 1.38 -7.88
CA ARG A 80 -2.05 0.09 -8.11
C ARG A 80 -2.50 -0.08 -9.56
N GLU A 81 -3.04 0.96 -10.17
CA GLU A 81 -3.45 0.92 -11.58
C GLU A 81 -2.25 0.77 -12.51
N HIS A 82 -1.15 1.47 -12.25
CA HIS A 82 0.09 1.27 -12.98
C HIS A 82 0.58 -0.18 -12.89
N PHE A 83 0.64 -0.76 -11.69
CA PHE A 83 1.14 -2.12 -11.50
C PHE A 83 0.19 -3.20 -12.02
N LYS A 84 -1.14 -2.98 -12.06
CA LYS A 84 -2.08 -3.88 -12.75
C LYS A 84 -1.78 -4.01 -14.24
N ASN A 85 -1.27 -2.96 -14.88
CA ASN A 85 -0.98 -2.90 -16.31
C ASN A 85 0.43 -3.38 -16.70
N THR A 86 1.20 -3.92 -15.74
CA THR A 86 2.51 -4.53 -16.01
C THR A 86 2.37 -5.96 -16.55
N GLU A 87 3.47 -6.54 -17.05
CA GLU A 87 3.48 -7.91 -17.57
C GLU A 87 3.22 -8.98 -16.49
N GLU A 88 3.52 -8.69 -15.22
CA GLU A 88 3.21 -9.56 -14.08
C GLU A 88 1.78 -9.31 -13.54
N GLY A 89 1.30 -8.07 -13.60
CA GLY A 89 -0.04 -7.69 -13.14
C GLY A 89 -1.16 -8.18 -14.06
N LYS A 90 -1.00 -8.06 -15.38
CA LYS A 90 -2.05 -8.43 -16.35
C LYS A 90 -2.50 -9.89 -16.22
N PRO A 91 -1.61 -10.90 -16.09
CA PRO A 91 -2.03 -12.28 -15.88
C PRO A 91 -2.83 -12.47 -14.59
N LEU A 92 -2.44 -11.80 -13.50
CA LEU A 92 -3.13 -11.90 -12.21
C LEU A 92 -4.54 -11.30 -12.29
N VAL A 93 -4.69 -10.16 -12.96
CA VAL A 93 -6.00 -9.57 -13.27
C VAL A 93 -6.84 -10.53 -14.11
N HIS A 94 -6.25 -11.10 -15.18
CA HIS A 94 -6.94 -12.07 -16.03
C HIS A 94 -7.44 -13.29 -15.24
N HIS A 95 -6.60 -13.86 -14.36
CA HIS A 95 -7.01 -15.01 -13.54
C HIS A 95 -8.17 -14.68 -12.59
N TYR A 96 -8.11 -13.51 -11.95
CA TYR A 96 -9.20 -13.03 -11.11
C TYR A 96 -10.50 -12.83 -11.91
N GLU A 97 -10.43 -12.19 -13.09
CA GLU A 97 -11.60 -11.97 -13.95
C GLU A 97 -12.18 -13.29 -14.48
N GLU A 98 -11.34 -14.24 -14.88
CA GLU A 98 -11.77 -15.58 -15.31
C GLU A 98 -12.48 -16.33 -14.17
N CYS A 99 -11.98 -16.25 -12.94
CA CYS A 99 -12.67 -16.79 -11.77
C CYS A 99 -14.03 -16.09 -11.57
N ALA A 100 -14.06 -14.75 -11.61
CA ALA A 100 -15.27 -13.98 -11.38
C ALA A 100 -16.36 -14.31 -12.41
N GLU A 101 -16.00 -14.48 -13.68
CA GLU A 101 -16.92 -14.90 -14.75
C GLU A 101 -17.46 -16.32 -14.50
N ARG A 102 -16.61 -17.24 -14.04
CA ARG A 102 -16.99 -18.61 -13.70
C ARG A 102 -17.96 -18.65 -12.51
N VAL A 103 -17.66 -17.93 -11.42
CA VAL A 103 -18.53 -17.80 -10.25
C VAL A 103 -19.86 -17.16 -10.62
N LYS A 104 -19.85 -16.08 -11.41
CA LYS A 104 -21.07 -15.43 -11.92
C LYS A 104 -21.92 -16.40 -12.76
N THR A 105 -21.28 -17.29 -13.52
CA THR A 105 -21.98 -18.32 -14.30
C THR A 105 -22.60 -19.38 -13.38
N GLN A 106 -21.92 -19.80 -12.32
CA GLN A 106 -22.47 -20.73 -11.32
C GLN A 106 -23.66 -20.14 -10.57
N GLN A 107 -23.59 -18.86 -10.19
CA GLN A 107 -24.67 -18.15 -9.50
C GLN A 107 -25.99 -18.10 -10.29
N GLN A 108 -25.93 -18.22 -11.62
CA GLN A 108 -27.12 -18.23 -12.49
C GLN A 108 -27.75 -19.64 -12.63
N GLN A 109 -27.09 -20.68 -12.13
CA GLN A 109 -27.59 -22.06 -12.24
C GLN A 109 -28.71 -22.31 -11.21
N PRO A 110 -29.74 -23.09 -11.59
CA PRO A 110 -30.80 -23.46 -10.65
C PRO A 110 -30.23 -24.30 -9.51
N GLY A 111 -30.66 -24.01 -8.27
CA GLY A 111 -30.18 -24.71 -7.07
C GLY A 111 -28.82 -24.22 -6.57
N TYR A 112 -28.29 -23.10 -7.08
CA TYR A 112 -27.06 -22.51 -6.56
C TYR A 112 -27.13 -22.20 -5.06
N GLU A 113 -28.28 -21.75 -4.54
CA GLU A 113 -28.46 -21.46 -3.11
C GLU A 113 -28.27 -22.70 -2.24
N ASP A 114 -28.71 -23.87 -2.73
CA ASP A 114 -28.64 -25.15 -2.02
C ASP A 114 -27.29 -25.89 -2.19
N LEU A 115 -26.34 -25.34 -2.96
CA LEU A 115 -25.00 -25.92 -3.09
C LEU A 115 -24.21 -25.79 -1.78
N ASP A 116 -23.72 -26.91 -1.26
CA ASP A 116 -22.82 -26.96 -0.09
C ASP A 116 -21.44 -26.31 -0.38
N HIS A 117 -21.00 -26.35 -1.63
CA HIS A 117 -19.69 -25.86 -2.06
C HIS A 117 -19.84 -24.82 -3.15
N LYS A 118 -19.84 -23.54 -2.76
CA LYS A 118 -19.86 -22.41 -3.69
C LYS A 118 -18.41 -21.98 -3.91
N GLU A 119 -18.00 -21.89 -5.18
CA GLU A 119 -16.70 -21.31 -5.52
C GLU A 119 -16.69 -19.81 -5.22
N ASP A 120 -15.55 -19.33 -4.72
CA ASP A 120 -15.22 -17.91 -4.55
C ASP A 120 -13.87 -17.61 -5.24
N CYS A 121 -13.53 -16.33 -5.34
CA CYS A 121 -12.30 -15.85 -6.01
C CYS A 121 -11.32 -15.20 -5.03
N VAL A 122 -11.37 -15.59 -3.75
CA VAL A 122 -10.54 -14.97 -2.71
C VAL A 122 -9.07 -15.28 -2.97
N GLU A 123 -8.75 -16.48 -3.44
CA GLU A 123 -7.36 -16.87 -3.75
C GLU A 123 -6.77 -16.03 -4.89
N GLU A 124 -7.47 -15.91 -6.02
CA GLU A 124 -7.02 -15.11 -7.17
C GLU A 124 -6.93 -13.63 -6.82
N PHE A 125 -7.88 -13.12 -6.03
CA PHE A 125 -7.82 -11.76 -5.51
C PHE A 125 -6.60 -11.55 -4.59
N PHE A 126 -6.30 -12.51 -3.73
CA PHE A 126 -5.14 -12.44 -2.83
C PHE A 126 -3.83 -12.47 -3.60
N HIS A 127 -3.71 -13.28 -4.65
CA HIS A 127 -2.52 -13.26 -5.51
C HIS A 127 -2.34 -11.90 -6.20
N LEU A 128 -3.41 -11.33 -6.77
CA LEU A 128 -3.37 -9.99 -7.36
C LEU A 128 -2.98 -8.94 -6.33
N GLN A 129 -3.66 -8.90 -5.19
CA GLN A 129 -3.45 -7.86 -4.18
C GLN A 129 -2.06 -7.97 -3.53
N HIS A 130 -1.60 -9.19 -3.24
CA HIS A 130 -0.27 -9.43 -2.69
C HIS A 130 0.84 -8.95 -3.63
N TYR A 131 0.69 -9.17 -4.94
CA TYR A 131 1.59 -8.63 -5.94
C TYR A 131 1.59 -7.09 -5.93
N LEU A 132 0.40 -6.46 -5.97
CA LEU A 132 0.27 -5.01 -5.96
C LEU A 132 0.86 -4.39 -4.68
N ASP A 133 0.58 -4.96 -3.52
CA ASP A 133 1.11 -4.45 -2.24
C ASP A 133 2.64 -4.60 -2.19
N SER A 134 3.19 -5.72 -2.67
CA SER A 134 4.65 -5.92 -2.77
C SER A 134 5.33 -4.88 -3.67
N ALA A 135 4.66 -4.46 -4.74
CA ALA A 135 5.17 -3.47 -5.68
C ALA A 135 5.01 -2.02 -5.20
N THR A 136 3.91 -1.72 -4.50
CA THR A 136 3.51 -0.34 -4.13
C THR A 136 3.95 0.07 -2.73
N ALA A 137 3.98 -0.85 -1.76
CA ALA A 137 4.40 -0.56 -0.39
C ALA A 137 5.76 0.16 -0.28
N PRO A 138 6.83 -0.24 -1.01
CA PRO A 138 8.12 0.45 -0.91
C PRO A 138 8.16 1.82 -1.64
N ARG A 139 7.09 2.25 -2.29
CA ARG A 139 7.06 3.45 -3.15
C ARG A 139 6.04 4.50 -2.71
N LEU A 140 4.97 4.07 -2.03
CA LEU A 140 3.85 4.93 -1.70
C LEU A 140 4.28 6.15 -0.86
N PHE A 141 5.09 5.93 0.17
CA PHE A 141 5.43 6.99 1.12
C PHE A 141 6.35 8.06 0.54
N ASP A 142 7.08 7.77 -0.55
CA ASP A 142 7.84 8.79 -1.29
C ASP A 142 6.92 9.77 -2.05
N LYS A 143 5.66 9.39 -2.27
CA LYS A 143 4.64 10.17 -2.98
C LYS A 143 3.72 10.96 -2.05
N LEU A 144 3.79 10.69 -0.74
CA LEU A 144 2.98 11.36 0.28
C LEU A 144 3.81 12.46 0.96
N LYS A 145 3.16 13.57 1.33
CA LYS A 145 3.79 14.74 1.97
C LYS A 145 3.37 14.85 3.43
#